data_AF-A0A536C4D4-F1
#
_entry.id   AF-A0A536C4D4-F1
#
_cell.length_a   1.000
_cell.length_b   1.000
_cell.length_c   1.000
_cell.angle_alpha   90.00
_cell.angle_beta   90.00
_cell.angle_gamma   90.00
#
_symmetry.space_group_name_H-M   'P 1'
#
loop_
_entity.id
_entity.type
_entity.pdbx_description
1 polymer ?
#
loop_
_entity_poly.entity_id
_entity_poly.type
_entity_poly.pdbx_seq_one_letter_code
_entity_poly.pdbx_strand_id
1 'polypeptide(L)'
;MDINIILAAASLLLFVALLAYFGFVAYHQQQIEPDEKPATGVELLRQHYGPGDTVEQPTPYWVAPIPAAPDPLEISGNLDRKIVAGGVMLFALFGLVGGYLLLEIIPSGPLSLRAAAADKQMETSIQRGKNLFANFCYPCHGKLGLGNGENDVTGKPLPGKPLNVAANKYDTLKEDPSALKTREDFLRLTITRGKANPAPSYSMPAWGASEGGPFNPEQVGQLVTFIMHGTEQDWADIVNIRTHLDGVDNADVVPPAPPAKPTGADAAQLYCTTCHSFDANKP
;
A
#
# COMPACT_ATOMS: atom_id res chain seq x y z
N MET A 1 -22.57 38.12 -30.61
CA MET A 1 -21.68 37.07 -30.09
C MET A 1 -21.32 37.45 -28.67
N ASP A 2 -21.48 36.55 -27.70
CA ASP A 2 -21.22 36.83 -26.29
C ASP A 2 -19.73 37.18 -26.07
N ILE A 3 -19.47 38.24 -25.31
CA ILE A 3 -18.10 38.71 -25.02
C ILE A 3 -17.27 37.62 -24.34
N ASN A 4 -17.90 36.75 -23.56
CA ASN A 4 -17.24 35.61 -22.91
C ASN A 4 -16.77 34.57 -23.94
N ILE A 5 -17.52 34.37 -25.02
CA ILE A 5 -17.15 33.46 -26.11
C ILE A 5 -15.98 34.04 -26.92
N ILE A 6 -15.98 35.36 -27.14
CA ILE A 6 -14.87 36.06 -27.81
C ILE A 6 -13.59 35.97 -26.97
N LEU A 7 -13.69 36.21 -25.67
CA LEU A 7 -12.57 36.11 -24.73
C LEU A 7 -12.04 34.68 -24.60
N ALA A 8 -12.92 33.68 -24.56
CA ALA A 8 -12.52 32.27 -24.54
C ALA A 8 -11.81 31.85 -25.83
N ALA A 9 -12.32 32.26 -27.00
CA ALA A 9 -11.69 31.99 -28.28
C ALA A 9 -10.32 32.70 -28.42
N ALA A 10 -10.22 33.95 -27.98
CA ALA A 10 -8.96 34.69 -27.96
C ALA A 10 -7.92 34.03 -27.03
N SER A 11 -8.36 33.57 -25.84
CA SER A 11 -7.49 32.88 -24.88
C SER A 11 -6.99 31.54 -25.43
N LEU A 12 -7.86 30.78 -26.10
CA LEU A 12 -7.49 29.51 -26.74
C LEU A 12 -6.50 29.74 -27.89
N LEU A 13 -6.73 30.76 -28.72
CA LEU A 13 -5.81 31.12 -29.81
C LEU A 13 -4.43 31.54 -29.30
N LEU A 14 -4.39 32.35 -28.22
CA LEU A 14 -3.13 32.75 -27.58
C LEU A 14 -2.40 31.54 -26.99
N PHE A 15 -3.12 30.60 -26.36
CA PHE A 15 -2.54 29.39 -25.82
C PHE A 15 -1.94 28.49 -26.91
N VAL A 16 -2.64 28.31 -28.04
CA VAL A 16 -2.14 27.52 -29.18
C VAL A 16 -0.93 28.20 -29.83
N ALA A 17 -0.97 29.52 -30.00
CA ALA A 17 0.17 30.28 -30.54
C ALA A 17 1.40 30.18 -29.62
N LEU A 18 1.19 30.19 -28.30
CA LEU A 18 2.23 30.01 -27.31
C LEU A 18 2.88 28.63 -27.42
N LEU A 19 2.09 27.56 -27.53
CA LEU A 19 2.61 26.19 -27.72
C LEU A 19 3.40 26.05 -29.03
N ALA A 20 2.92 26.64 -30.13
CA ALA A 20 3.62 26.63 -31.42
C ALA A 20 4.96 27.38 -31.36
N TYR A 21 5.00 28.54 -30.69
CA TYR A 21 6.23 29.30 -30.49
C TYR A 21 7.27 28.50 -29.68
N PHE A 22 6.85 27.82 -28.60
CA PHE A 22 7.75 26.97 -27.82
C PHE A 22 8.26 25.76 -28.60
N GLY A 23 7.43 25.12 -29.42
CA GLY A 23 7.86 24.04 -30.32
C GLY A 23 8.92 24.51 -31.32
N PHE A 24 8.75 25.71 -31.88
CA PHE A 24 9.73 26.34 -32.79
C PHE A 24 11.07 26.61 -32.11
N VAL A 25 11.07 27.21 -30.92
CA VAL A 25 12.31 27.51 -30.16
C VAL A 25 13.05 26.23 -29.79
N ALA A 26 12.36 25.20 -29.30
CA ALA A 26 12.97 23.93 -28.92
C ALA A 26 13.63 23.23 -30.12
N TYR A 27 12.97 23.23 -31.28
CA TYR A 27 13.50 22.65 -32.51
C TYR A 27 14.78 23.36 -32.97
N HIS A 28 14.82 24.69 -32.88
CA HIS A 28 15.97 25.47 -33.31
C HIS A 28 17.15 25.46 -32.32
N GLN A 29 16.92 25.28 -31.01
CA GLN A 29 18.00 25.13 -30.03
C GLN A 29 18.80 23.83 -30.23
N GLN A 30 18.17 22.76 -30.68
CA GLN A 30 18.85 21.47 -30.92
C GLN A 30 19.85 21.50 -32.08
N GLN A 31 19.80 22.51 -32.96
CA GLN A 31 20.69 22.60 -34.12
C GLN A 31 21.97 23.41 -33.86
N ILE A 32 22.10 24.08 -32.70
CA ILE A 32 23.17 25.07 -32.46
C ILE A 32 24.22 24.59 -31.44
N GLU A 33 23.89 23.63 -30.57
CA GLU A 33 24.85 23.13 -29.57
C GLU A 33 25.70 21.98 -30.16
N PRO A 34 27.04 22.13 -30.34
CA PRO A 34 27.91 21.02 -30.72
C PRO A 34 28.12 20.07 -29.53
N ASP A 35 28.22 18.78 -29.82
CA ASP A 35 28.33 17.67 -28.87
C ASP A 35 29.61 17.80 -28.02
N GLU A 36 29.48 18.31 -26.79
CA GLU A 36 30.59 18.52 -25.87
C GLU A 36 30.99 17.18 -25.22
N LYS A 37 32.17 16.67 -25.58
CA LYS A 37 32.68 15.40 -25.01
C LYS A 37 33.05 15.57 -23.54
N PRO A 38 32.75 14.60 -22.66
CA PRO A 38 33.06 14.71 -21.24
C PRO A 38 34.57 14.64 -21.02
N ALA A 39 35.14 15.70 -20.43
CA ALA A 39 36.52 15.71 -19.97
C ALA A 39 36.65 14.83 -18.72
N THR A 40 37.26 13.66 -18.87
CA THR A 40 37.66 12.79 -17.74
C THR A 40 39.13 13.06 -17.39
N GLY A 41 39.37 13.66 -16.21
CA GLY A 41 40.71 13.75 -15.64
C GLY A 41 40.83 14.82 -14.57
N VAL A 42 41.12 14.40 -13.33
CA VAL A 42 41.58 15.31 -12.26
C VAL A 42 43.03 15.67 -12.57
N GLU A 43 43.29 16.93 -12.90
CA GLU A 43 44.64 17.42 -13.15
C GLU A 43 45.39 17.55 -11.80
N LEU A 44 46.28 16.60 -11.52
CA LEU A 44 47.15 16.64 -10.35
C LEU A 44 48.35 17.55 -10.65
N LEU A 45 48.37 18.76 -10.09
CA LEU A 45 49.54 19.63 -10.11
C LEU A 45 50.63 19.06 -9.18
N ARG A 46 51.79 18.72 -9.74
CA ARG A 46 52.97 18.25 -8.99
C ARG A 46 53.65 19.44 -8.30
N GLN A 47 53.68 19.47 -6.97
CA GLN A 47 54.51 20.41 -6.22
C GLN A 47 56.00 20.05 -6.37
N HIS A 48 56.81 21.05 -6.70
CA HIS A 48 58.23 20.90 -7.07
C HIS A 48 59.15 21.76 -6.16
N TYR A 49 58.95 21.72 -4.83
CA TYR A 49 59.82 22.46 -3.90
C TYR A 49 60.15 21.64 -2.65
N GLY A 50 61.41 21.72 -2.21
CA GLY A 50 61.89 21.11 -0.97
C GLY A 50 61.74 22.04 0.24
N PRO A 51 61.75 21.50 1.48
CA PRO A 51 61.52 22.29 2.68
C PRO A 51 62.72 23.21 2.95
N GLY A 52 62.52 24.54 2.85
CA GLY A 52 63.51 25.55 3.27
C GLY A 52 63.95 26.54 2.18
N ASP A 53 63.51 26.38 0.93
CA ASP A 53 63.89 27.30 -0.14
C ASP A 53 63.02 28.57 -0.10
N THR A 54 63.61 29.71 0.27
CA THR A 54 63.00 31.03 0.04
C THR A 54 63.25 31.44 -1.40
N VAL A 55 62.26 31.22 -2.27
CA VAL A 55 62.25 31.77 -3.61
C VAL A 55 61.99 33.27 -3.50
N GLU A 56 63.02 34.12 -3.65
CA GLU A 56 62.78 35.46 -4.16
C GLU A 56 62.13 35.27 -5.53
N GLN A 57 60.83 35.53 -5.59
CA GLN A 57 60.05 35.43 -6.81
C GLN A 57 60.33 36.70 -7.60
N PRO A 58 61.12 36.69 -8.70
CA PRO A 58 61.03 37.79 -9.65
C PRO A 58 59.66 37.63 -10.28
N THR A 59 58.62 38.25 -9.74
CA THR A 59 57.27 38.16 -10.30
C THR A 59 57.37 38.66 -11.75
N PRO A 60 57.32 37.79 -12.77
CA PRO A 60 56.87 38.30 -14.04
C PRO A 60 55.42 38.66 -13.74
N TYR A 61 55.05 39.92 -13.85
CA TYR A 61 53.64 40.26 -13.90
C TYR A 61 53.11 39.67 -15.22
N TRP A 62 52.92 38.35 -15.26
CA TRP A 62 51.90 37.76 -16.08
C TRP A 62 50.61 38.30 -15.50
N VAL A 63 50.21 39.47 -16.00
CA VAL A 63 48.84 39.89 -15.97
C VAL A 63 48.13 38.78 -16.73
N ALA A 64 47.53 37.83 -16.00
CA ALA A 64 46.61 36.89 -16.60
C ALA A 64 45.68 37.75 -17.46
N PRO A 65 45.49 37.43 -18.75
CA PRO A 65 44.51 38.15 -19.55
C PRO A 65 43.25 38.18 -18.72
N ILE A 66 42.79 39.38 -18.33
CA ILE A 66 41.53 39.52 -17.64
C ILE A 66 40.55 38.81 -18.58
N PRO A 67 39.93 37.69 -18.19
CA PRO A 67 38.98 37.04 -19.07
C PRO A 67 38.00 38.15 -19.43
N ALA A 68 37.89 38.43 -20.73
CA ALA A 68 37.03 39.50 -21.20
C ALA A 68 35.69 39.29 -20.50
N ALA A 69 35.21 40.33 -19.80
CA ALA A 69 33.94 40.23 -19.11
C ALA A 69 32.96 39.63 -20.12
N PRO A 70 32.30 38.49 -19.80
CA PRO A 70 31.47 37.79 -20.76
C PRO A 70 30.55 38.82 -21.40
N ASP A 71 30.50 38.81 -22.73
CA ASP A 71 29.87 39.86 -23.51
C ASP A 71 28.46 40.10 -22.93
N PRO A 72 28.07 41.33 -22.52
CA PRO A 72 26.82 41.58 -21.81
C PRO A 72 25.60 40.95 -22.49
N LEU A 73 25.68 40.79 -23.80
CA LEU A 73 24.67 40.13 -24.65
C LEU A 73 24.53 38.62 -24.37
N GLU A 74 25.62 37.90 -24.12
CA GLU A 74 25.58 36.47 -23.76
C GLU A 74 24.99 36.25 -22.35
N ILE A 75 25.27 37.17 -21.42
CA ILE A 75 24.69 37.14 -20.07
C ILE A 75 23.18 37.37 -20.13
N SER A 76 22.71 38.33 -20.96
CA SER A 76 21.28 38.58 -21.14
C SER A 76 20.54 37.43 -21.84
N GLY A 77 21.16 36.80 -22.86
CA GLY A 77 20.53 35.69 -23.59
C GLY A 77 20.33 34.45 -22.72
N ASN A 78 21.26 34.17 -21.81
CA ASN A 78 21.16 33.06 -20.88
C ASN A 78 20.21 33.36 -19.70
N LEU A 79 20.02 34.64 -19.38
CA LEU A 79 19.06 35.08 -18.36
C LEU A 79 17.62 34.92 -18.84
N ASP A 80 17.32 35.27 -20.09
CA ASP A 80 16.00 35.10 -20.70
C ASP A 80 15.59 33.62 -20.76
N ARG A 81 16.51 32.72 -21.15
CA ARG A 81 16.26 31.26 -21.19
C ARG A 81 15.94 30.71 -19.78
N LYS A 82 16.61 31.21 -18.74
CA LYS A 82 16.37 30.82 -17.34
C LYS A 82 15.06 31.36 -16.79
N ILE A 83 14.69 32.59 -17.14
CA ILE A 83 13.39 33.19 -16.75
C ILE A 83 12.24 32.41 -17.38
N VAL A 84 12.34 32.08 -18.67
CA VAL A 84 11.33 31.27 -19.36
C VAL A 84 11.24 29.86 -18.77
N ALA A 85 12.38 29.20 -18.53
CA ALA A 85 12.40 27.88 -17.91
C ALA A 85 11.78 27.90 -16.49
N GLY A 86 12.10 28.92 -15.69
CA GLY A 86 11.52 29.12 -14.36
C GLY A 86 10.01 29.36 -14.43
N GLY A 87 9.54 30.17 -15.38
CA GLY A 87 8.12 30.39 -15.63
C GLY A 87 7.38 29.10 -16.00
N VAL A 88 7.94 28.30 -16.91
CA VAL A 88 7.37 27.00 -17.31
C VAL A 88 7.28 26.05 -16.12
N MET A 89 8.36 25.95 -15.31
CA MET A 89 8.38 25.08 -14.13
C MET A 89 7.32 25.50 -13.10
N LEU A 90 7.14 26.81 -12.92
CA LEU A 90 6.13 27.37 -12.02
C LEU A 90 4.70 27.07 -12.52
N PHE A 91 4.42 27.26 -13.81
CA PHE A 91 3.11 26.93 -14.40
C PHE A 91 2.82 25.43 -14.36
N ALA A 92 3.82 24.58 -14.60
CA ALA A 92 3.68 23.13 -14.48
C ALA A 92 3.36 22.72 -13.04
N LEU A 93 4.04 23.32 -12.05
CA LEU A 93 3.77 23.08 -10.64
C LEU A 93 2.37 23.54 -10.24
N PHE A 94 1.94 24.74 -10.65
CA PHE A 94 0.58 25.22 -10.39
C PHE A 94 -0.49 24.38 -11.10
N GLY A 95 -0.23 23.93 -12.33
CA GLY A 95 -1.12 23.02 -13.05
C GLY A 95 -1.27 21.66 -12.35
N LEU A 96 -0.15 21.10 -11.85
CA LEU A 96 -0.15 19.85 -11.10
C LEU A 96 -0.90 20.00 -9.78
N VAL A 97 -0.57 21.02 -8.98
CA VAL A 97 -1.22 21.29 -7.69
C VAL A 97 -2.71 21.61 -7.89
N GLY A 98 -3.05 22.44 -8.89
CA GLY A 98 -4.43 22.76 -9.24
C GLY A 98 -5.22 21.53 -9.70
N GLY A 99 -4.62 20.67 -10.52
CA GLY A 99 -5.20 19.39 -10.92
C GLY A 99 -5.44 18.45 -9.74
N TYR A 100 -4.47 18.33 -8.83
CA TYR A 100 -4.60 17.53 -7.61
C TYR A 100 -5.75 18.03 -6.71
N LEU A 101 -5.80 19.34 -6.45
CA LEU A 101 -6.88 19.94 -5.64
C LEU A 101 -8.25 19.77 -6.30
N LEU A 102 -8.33 19.83 -7.63
CA LEU A 102 -9.57 19.57 -8.37
C LEU A 102 -10.04 18.12 -8.21
N LEU A 103 -9.13 17.14 -8.27
CA LEU A 103 -9.44 15.73 -8.03
C LEU A 103 -9.86 15.45 -6.57
N GLU A 104 -9.36 16.24 -5.62
CA GLU A 104 -9.83 16.16 -4.23
C GLU A 104 -11.27 16.67 -4.08
N ILE A 105 -11.62 17.80 -4.70
CA ILE A 105 -12.95 18.43 -4.52
C ILE A 105 -14.09 17.55 -5.06
N ILE A 106 -13.81 16.66 -6.02
CA ILE A 106 -14.82 15.73 -6.58
C ILE A 106 -15.21 14.68 -5.52
N PRO A 107 -16.45 14.70 -5.00
CA PRO A 107 -16.84 13.87 -3.85
C PRO A 107 -17.13 12.41 -4.24
N SER A 108 -17.47 12.15 -5.51
CA SER A 108 -17.86 10.82 -6.01
C SER A 108 -17.61 10.68 -7.51
N GLY A 109 -17.64 9.43 -8.00
CA GLY A 109 -17.43 9.09 -9.40
C GLY A 109 -16.01 8.61 -9.73
N PRO A 110 -15.75 8.19 -10.98
CA PRO A 110 -14.53 7.47 -11.36
C PRO A 110 -13.25 8.31 -11.29
N LEU A 111 -13.37 9.65 -11.23
CA LEU A 111 -12.26 10.59 -11.11
C LEU A 111 -12.00 11.02 -9.65
N SER A 112 -12.84 10.60 -8.71
CA SER A 112 -12.66 10.95 -7.30
C SER A 112 -11.57 10.08 -6.67
N LEU A 113 -10.46 10.71 -6.28
CA LEU A 113 -9.39 10.03 -5.54
C LEU A 113 -9.87 9.48 -4.19
N ARG A 114 -10.83 10.17 -3.55
CA ARG A 114 -11.39 9.76 -2.26
C ARG A 114 -12.26 8.52 -2.38
N ALA A 115 -13.14 8.47 -3.38
CA ALA A 115 -13.95 7.28 -3.65
C ALA A 115 -13.06 6.09 -4.01
N ALA A 116 -12.09 6.26 -4.92
CA ALA A 116 -11.17 5.19 -5.29
C ALA A 116 -10.32 4.70 -4.11
N ALA A 117 -9.88 5.59 -3.23
CA ALA A 117 -9.16 5.22 -2.01
C ALA A 117 -10.06 4.46 -1.03
N ALA A 118 -11.33 4.86 -0.88
CA ALA A 118 -12.29 4.18 -0.02
C ALA A 118 -12.60 2.76 -0.53
N ASP A 119 -12.79 2.60 -1.85
CA ASP A 119 -13.03 1.30 -2.47
C ASP A 119 -11.83 0.36 -2.28
N LYS A 120 -10.61 0.87 -2.52
CA LYS A 120 -9.38 0.10 -2.30
C LYS A 120 -9.17 -0.27 -0.83
N GLN A 121 -9.51 0.63 0.08
CA GLN A 121 -9.44 0.37 1.53
C GLN A 121 -10.45 -0.71 1.93
N MET A 122 -11.67 -0.68 1.36
CA MET A 122 -12.69 -1.69 1.58
C MET A 122 -12.22 -3.06 1.07
N GLU A 123 -11.74 -3.14 -0.17
CA GLU A 123 -11.19 -4.36 -0.77
C GLU A 123 -10.06 -4.94 0.10
N THR A 124 -9.12 -4.09 0.53
CA THR A 124 -8.02 -4.50 1.42
C THR A 124 -8.55 -5.03 2.76
N SER A 125 -9.58 -4.41 3.31
CA SER A 125 -10.22 -4.85 4.56
C SER A 125 -10.88 -6.22 4.39
N ILE A 126 -11.61 -6.43 3.28
CA ILE A 126 -12.22 -7.72 2.91
C ILE A 126 -11.14 -8.79 2.77
N GLN A 127 -10.04 -8.52 2.05
CA GLN A 127 -8.95 -9.49 1.88
C GLN A 127 -8.28 -9.87 3.20
N ARG A 128 -8.02 -8.90 4.09
CA ARG A 128 -7.46 -9.19 5.43
C ARG A 128 -8.45 -9.98 6.29
N GLY A 129 -9.73 -9.60 6.29
CA GLY A 129 -10.79 -10.30 6.99
C GLY A 129 -10.97 -11.73 6.50
N LYS A 130 -10.92 -11.95 5.19
CA LYS A 130 -10.95 -13.28 4.55
C LYS A 130 -9.80 -14.16 5.04
N ASN A 131 -8.58 -13.63 5.10
CA ASN A 131 -7.42 -14.37 5.61
C ASN A 131 -7.57 -14.73 7.11
N LEU A 132 -8.04 -13.79 7.94
CA LEU A 132 -8.32 -14.07 9.35
C LEU A 132 -9.41 -15.15 9.50
N PHE A 133 -10.49 -15.03 8.73
CA PHE A 133 -11.59 -15.99 8.75
C PHE A 133 -11.09 -17.38 8.37
N ALA A 134 -10.33 -17.46 7.26
CA ALA A 134 -9.75 -18.69 6.79
C ALA A 134 -8.96 -19.36 7.90
N ASN A 135 -8.07 -18.64 8.60
CA ASN A 135 -7.20 -19.20 9.63
C ASN A 135 -7.91 -19.60 10.94
N PHE A 136 -8.87 -18.80 11.41
CA PHE A 136 -9.36 -18.90 12.80
C PHE A 136 -10.85 -19.27 12.92
N CYS A 137 -11.68 -18.93 11.93
CA CYS A 137 -13.13 -19.08 12.02
C CYS A 137 -13.65 -20.29 11.24
N TYR A 138 -12.99 -20.62 10.13
CA TYR A 138 -13.31 -21.74 9.24
C TYR A 138 -13.62 -23.08 9.96
N PRO A 139 -12.84 -23.54 10.96
CA PRO A 139 -13.04 -24.87 11.54
C PRO A 139 -14.44 -25.08 12.15
N CYS A 140 -15.10 -24.01 12.57
CA CYS A 140 -16.45 -24.06 13.13
C CYS A 140 -17.51 -23.49 12.19
N HIS A 141 -17.15 -22.50 11.38
CA HIS A 141 -18.11 -21.78 10.52
C HIS A 141 -18.13 -22.26 9.06
N GLY A 142 -17.28 -23.20 8.67
CA GLY A 142 -17.25 -23.77 7.32
C GLY A 142 -16.55 -22.90 6.29
N LYS A 143 -16.23 -23.49 5.13
CA LYS A 143 -15.47 -22.83 4.04
C LYS A 143 -16.32 -21.78 3.35
N LEU A 144 -17.61 -22.05 3.23
CA LEU A 144 -18.56 -21.12 2.65
C LEU A 144 -19.20 -20.23 3.71
N GLY A 145 -18.75 -20.32 4.97
CA GLY A 145 -19.33 -19.57 6.07
C GLY A 145 -20.74 -20.02 6.42
N LEU A 146 -21.19 -21.23 6.06
CA LEU A 146 -22.54 -21.71 6.31
C LEU A 146 -22.68 -22.45 7.65
N GLY A 147 -21.58 -22.64 8.40
CA GLY A 147 -21.57 -23.21 9.74
C GLY A 147 -22.27 -24.56 9.78
N ASN A 148 -23.31 -24.70 10.59
CA ASN A 148 -24.12 -25.91 10.69
C ASN A 148 -24.92 -26.30 9.43
N GLY A 149 -24.86 -25.49 8.36
CA GLY A 149 -25.28 -25.88 7.01
C GLY A 149 -24.19 -26.61 6.21
N GLU A 150 -22.96 -26.65 6.72
CA GLU A 150 -21.82 -27.41 6.20
C GLU A 150 -21.48 -28.57 7.15
N ASN A 151 -20.86 -29.61 6.59
CA ASN A 151 -20.41 -30.77 7.34
C ASN A 151 -18.88 -30.82 7.44
N ASP A 152 -18.38 -31.39 8.53
CA ASP A 152 -16.98 -31.77 8.67
C ASP A 152 -16.60 -32.96 7.76
N VAL A 153 -15.32 -33.36 7.79
CA VAL A 153 -14.78 -34.50 7.03
C VAL A 153 -15.45 -35.85 7.38
N THR A 154 -16.15 -35.93 8.51
CA THR A 154 -16.88 -37.12 8.98
C THR A 154 -18.37 -37.08 8.66
N GLY A 155 -18.83 -36.02 7.97
CA GLY A 155 -20.24 -35.83 7.60
C GLY A 155 -21.10 -35.25 8.72
N LYS A 156 -20.52 -34.75 9.82
CA LYS A 156 -21.28 -34.14 10.92
C LYS A 156 -21.41 -32.62 10.72
N PRO A 157 -22.56 -32.01 11.06
CA PRO A 157 -22.72 -30.56 10.97
C PRO A 157 -21.71 -29.80 11.81
N LEU A 158 -21.15 -28.73 11.26
CA LEU A 158 -20.24 -27.88 12.02
C LEU A 158 -21.00 -27.11 13.13
N PRO A 159 -20.34 -26.78 14.25
CA PRO A 159 -21.03 -26.19 15.39
C PRO A 159 -21.33 -24.68 15.23
N GLY A 160 -20.66 -24.00 14.29
CA GLY A 160 -20.83 -22.56 14.07
C GLY A 160 -22.19 -22.21 13.48
N LYS A 161 -22.69 -21.02 13.77
CA LYS A 161 -23.86 -20.47 13.07
C LYS A 161 -23.48 -20.02 11.65
N PRO A 162 -24.42 -20.03 10.68
CA PRO A 162 -24.16 -19.52 9.35
C PRO A 162 -23.87 -18.02 9.40
N LEU A 163 -22.77 -17.62 8.78
CA LEU A 163 -22.30 -16.23 8.65
C LEU A 163 -22.52 -15.69 7.24
N ASN A 164 -22.31 -16.51 6.20
CA ASN A 164 -22.60 -16.14 4.81
C ASN A 164 -24.10 -16.32 4.51
N VAL A 165 -24.92 -15.45 5.09
CA VAL A 165 -26.37 -15.44 4.88
C VAL A 165 -26.84 -14.02 4.60
N ALA A 166 -27.92 -13.87 3.83
CA ALA A 166 -28.50 -12.56 3.48
C ALA A 166 -28.71 -11.66 4.71
N ALA A 167 -29.11 -12.23 5.86
CA ALA A 167 -29.33 -11.49 7.10
C ALA A 167 -28.07 -10.78 7.67
N ASN A 168 -26.88 -11.14 7.22
CA ASN A 168 -25.62 -10.49 7.59
C ASN A 168 -25.06 -9.61 6.47
N LYS A 169 -25.64 -9.61 5.27
CA LYS A 169 -25.08 -8.89 4.12
C LYS A 169 -25.49 -7.43 4.10
N TYR A 170 -24.53 -6.57 3.80
CA TYR A 170 -24.75 -5.14 3.63
C TYR A 170 -25.84 -4.87 2.60
N ASP A 171 -25.81 -5.54 1.44
CA ASP A 171 -26.81 -5.32 0.38
C ASP A 171 -28.25 -5.59 0.79
N THR A 172 -28.46 -6.46 1.79
CA THR A 172 -29.79 -6.75 2.34
C THR A 172 -30.24 -5.71 3.36
N LEU A 173 -29.29 -5.04 4.04
CA LEU A 173 -29.55 -4.14 5.17
C LEU A 173 -29.36 -2.66 4.84
N LYS A 174 -28.76 -2.31 3.70
CA LYS A 174 -28.38 -0.93 3.33
C LYS A 174 -29.54 0.08 3.32
N GLU A 175 -30.76 -0.39 3.08
CA GLU A 175 -31.97 0.47 3.05
C GLU A 175 -32.50 0.79 4.46
N ASP A 176 -32.07 0.06 5.50
CA ASP A 176 -32.42 0.31 6.90
C ASP A 176 -31.14 0.54 7.74
N PRO A 177 -30.72 1.81 7.93
CA PRO A 177 -29.52 2.15 8.68
C PRO A 177 -29.52 1.64 10.13
N SER A 178 -30.69 1.53 10.76
CA SER A 178 -30.82 1.05 12.14
C SER A 178 -30.59 -0.45 12.22
N ALA A 179 -31.21 -1.21 11.31
CA ALA A 179 -30.99 -2.65 11.21
C ALA A 179 -29.54 -2.99 10.81
N LEU A 180 -28.96 -2.22 9.88
CA LEU A 180 -27.57 -2.35 9.47
C LEU A 180 -26.63 -2.17 10.67
N LYS A 181 -26.76 -1.05 11.40
CA LYS A 181 -25.94 -0.77 12.57
C LYS A 181 -26.11 -1.82 13.66
N THR A 182 -27.34 -2.22 13.94
CA THR A 182 -27.63 -3.26 14.94
C THR A 182 -26.97 -4.59 14.56
N ARG A 183 -26.98 -4.95 13.28
CA ARG A 183 -26.34 -6.18 12.79
C ARG A 183 -24.82 -6.09 12.87
N GLU A 184 -24.23 -4.97 12.45
CA GLU A 184 -22.80 -4.74 12.54
C GLU A 184 -22.32 -4.82 13.99
N ASP A 185 -23.01 -4.12 14.90
CA ASP A 185 -22.70 -4.13 16.33
C ASP A 185 -22.85 -5.55 16.91
N PHE A 186 -23.89 -6.28 16.51
CA PHE A 186 -24.07 -7.68 16.91
C PHE A 186 -22.88 -8.56 16.48
N LEU A 187 -22.45 -8.49 15.21
CA LEU A 187 -21.32 -9.25 14.71
C LEU A 187 -20.02 -8.86 15.44
N ARG A 188 -19.76 -7.56 15.55
CA ARG A 188 -18.58 -7.00 16.20
C ARG A 188 -18.47 -7.43 17.65
N LEU A 189 -19.55 -7.25 18.43
CA LEU A 189 -19.57 -7.61 19.85
C LEU A 189 -19.48 -9.11 20.06
N THR A 190 -20.15 -9.91 19.23
CA THR A 190 -20.08 -11.38 19.31
C THR A 190 -18.67 -11.89 19.02
N ILE A 191 -17.98 -11.35 18.01
CA ILE A 191 -16.58 -11.74 17.72
C ILE A 191 -15.66 -11.28 18.84
N THR A 192 -15.83 -10.04 19.31
CA THR A 192 -14.99 -9.45 20.36
C THR A 192 -15.06 -10.27 21.65
N ARG A 193 -16.28 -10.53 22.14
CA ARG A 193 -16.55 -11.14 23.46
C ARG A 193 -16.69 -12.66 23.42
N GLY A 194 -16.84 -13.23 22.24
CA GLY A 194 -17.25 -14.61 22.07
C GLY A 194 -18.71 -14.82 22.46
N LYS A 195 -19.10 -16.10 22.49
CA LYS A 195 -20.44 -16.53 22.90
C LYS A 195 -20.34 -17.85 23.64
N ALA A 196 -20.48 -17.78 24.96
CA ALA A 196 -20.65 -18.97 25.77
C ALA A 196 -21.98 -19.66 25.43
N ASN A 197 -21.93 -20.97 25.26
CA ASN A 197 -23.09 -21.85 25.13
C ASN A 197 -23.01 -22.92 26.22
N PRO A 198 -24.15 -23.33 26.82
CA PRO A 198 -24.15 -24.41 27.79
C PRO A 198 -23.74 -25.72 27.14
N ALA A 199 -23.05 -26.58 27.89
CA ALA A 199 -22.74 -27.93 27.46
C ALA A 199 -24.05 -28.68 27.12
N PRO A 200 -24.09 -29.48 26.04
CA PRO A 200 -22.95 -29.96 25.23
C PRO A 200 -22.59 -29.08 24.02
N SER A 201 -23.15 -27.87 23.90
CA SER A 201 -22.91 -27.00 22.74
C SER A 201 -21.53 -26.34 22.81
N TYR A 202 -20.85 -26.24 21.66
CA TYR A 202 -19.56 -25.55 21.57
C TYR A 202 -19.73 -24.06 21.86
N SER A 203 -18.86 -23.52 22.73
CA SER A 203 -18.76 -22.09 22.98
C SER A 203 -17.80 -21.44 22.00
N MET A 204 -18.16 -20.27 21.47
CA MET A 204 -17.25 -19.45 20.70
C MET A 204 -16.36 -18.64 21.67
N PRO A 205 -15.03 -18.75 21.61
CA PRO A 205 -14.15 -17.98 22.47
C PRO A 205 -14.20 -16.49 22.13
N ALA A 206 -13.72 -15.66 23.05
CA ALA A 206 -13.48 -14.25 22.79
C ALA A 206 -12.27 -14.09 21.85
N TRP A 207 -12.42 -13.29 20.80
CA TRP A 207 -11.33 -13.02 19.85
C TRP A 207 -10.72 -11.63 20.01
N GLY A 208 -11.45 -10.69 20.61
CA GLY A 208 -10.96 -9.33 20.81
C GLY A 208 -9.95 -9.25 21.94
N ALA A 209 -8.87 -8.49 21.74
CA ALA A 209 -7.81 -8.26 22.73
C ALA A 209 -8.33 -7.66 24.04
N SER A 210 -9.40 -6.85 23.99
CA SER A 210 -10.07 -6.32 25.18
C SER A 210 -10.71 -7.38 26.06
N GLU A 211 -10.95 -8.57 25.52
CA GLU A 211 -11.60 -9.71 26.18
C GLU A 211 -10.63 -10.90 26.31
N GLY A 212 -9.32 -10.65 26.14
CA GLY A 212 -8.27 -11.67 26.24
C GLY A 212 -8.00 -12.49 24.97
N GLY A 213 -8.61 -12.13 23.84
CA GLY A 213 -8.38 -12.76 22.54
C GLY A 213 -7.16 -12.20 21.78
N PRO A 214 -6.77 -12.81 20.64
CA PRO A 214 -5.56 -12.43 19.91
C PRO A 214 -5.71 -11.23 18.97
N PHE A 215 -6.94 -10.76 18.69
CA PHE A 215 -7.18 -9.75 17.65
C PHE A 215 -7.36 -8.34 18.19
N ASN A 216 -6.71 -7.38 17.54
CA ASN A 216 -6.95 -5.97 17.79
C ASN A 216 -8.31 -5.50 17.19
N PRO A 217 -8.80 -4.31 17.56
CA PRO A 217 -10.08 -3.80 17.06
C PRO A 217 -10.17 -3.71 15.52
N GLU A 218 -9.06 -3.42 14.85
CA GLU A 218 -8.98 -3.33 13.39
C GLU A 218 -9.16 -4.71 12.74
N GLN A 219 -8.55 -5.76 13.28
CA GLN A 219 -8.69 -7.14 12.81
C GLN A 219 -10.11 -7.65 13.02
N VAL A 220 -10.75 -7.33 14.16
CA VAL A 220 -12.17 -7.61 14.37
C VAL A 220 -13.02 -6.86 13.35
N GLY A 221 -12.70 -5.59 13.09
CA GLY A 221 -13.35 -4.80 12.05
C GLY A 221 -13.25 -5.45 10.66
N GLN A 222 -12.06 -5.91 10.27
CA GLN A 222 -11.82 -6.60 9.01
C GLN A 222 -12.66 -7.89 8.88
N LEU A 223 -12.77 -8.67 9.95
CA LEU A 223 -13.65 -9.85 9.98
C LEU A 223 -15.12 -9.48 9.76
N VAL A 224 -15.61 -8.45 10.45
CA VAL A 224 -16.99 -7.96 10.27
C VAL A 224 -17.20 -7.45 8.85
N THR A 225 -16.27 -6.66 8.33
CA THR A 225 -16.31 -6.17 6.94
C THR A 225 -16.39 -7.32 5.95
N PHE A 226 -15.54 -8.35 6.09
CA PHE A 226 -15.59 -9.53 5.24
C PHE A 226 -16.95 -10.26 5.34
N ILE A 227 -17.50 -10.44 6.54
CA ILE A 227 -18.80 -11.10 6.71
C ILE A 227 -19.92 -10.36 5.97
N MET A 228 -19.94 -9.03 6.10
CA MET A 228 -21.02 -8.18 5.59
C MET A 228 -20.89 -7.84 4.10
N HIS A 229 -19.67 -7.64 3.60
CA HIS A 229 -19.39 -7.16 2.24
C HIS A 229 -18.70 -8.20 1.34
N GLY A 230 -18.24 -9.32 1.88
CA GLY A 230 -17.58 -10.37 1.10
C GLY A 230 -18.53 -10.98 0.08
N THR A 231 -18.05 -11.06 -1.16
CA THR A 231 -18.77 -11.63 -2.31
C THR A 231 -18.76 -13.16 -2.27
N GLU A 232 -19.62 -13.82 -3.05
CA GLU A 232 -19.59 -15.29 -3.18
C GLU A 232 -18.22 -15.82 -3.63
N GLN A 233 -17.51 -15.05 -4.48
CA GLN A 233 -16.14 -15.38 -4.88
C GLN A 233 -15.18 -15.31 -3.68
N ASP A 234 -15.28 -14.28 -2.84
CA ASP A 234 -14.44 -14.18 -1.64
C ASP A 234 -14.69 -15.34 -0.66
N TRP A 235 -15.92 -15.82 -0.54
CA TRP A 235 -16.22 -17.01 0.27
C TRP A 235 -15.67 -18.29 -0.35
N ALA A 236 -15.79 -18.45 -1.67
CA ALA A 236 -15.22 -19.59 -2.39
C ALA A 236 -13.68 -19.65 -2.25
N ASP A 237 -13.01 -18.49 -2.24
CA ASP A 237 -11.56 -18.36 -2.11
C ASP A 237 -10.99 -18.83 -0.76
N ILE A 238 -11.81 -18.98 0.29
CA ILE A 238 -11.33 -19.47 1.60
C ILE A 238 -10.68 -20.85 1.46
N VAL A 239 -11.21 -21.69 0.54
CA VAL A 239 -10.64 -23.00 0.24
C VAL A 239 -9.23 -22.86 -0.32
N ASN A 240 -9.02 -21.90 -1.23
CA ASN A 240 -7.73 -21.65 -1.87
C ASN A 240 -6.70 -21.13 -0.84
N ILE A 241 -7.12 -20.24 0.07
CA ILE A 241 -6.22 -19.75 1.14
C ILE A 241 -5.76 -20.91 2.02
N ARG A 242 -6.66 -21.84 2.36
CA ARG A 242 -6.29 -23.03 3.14
C ARG A 242 -5.38 -23.97 2.36
N THR A 243 -5.65 -24.23 1.08
CA THR A 243 -4.78 -25.09 0.25
C THR A 243 -3.36 -24.55 0.15
N HIS A 244 -3.18 -23.22 0.11
CA HIS A 244 -1.87 -22.58 0.05
C HIS A 244 -1.16 -22.47 1.41
N LEU A 245 -1.89 -22.50 2.52
CA LEU A 245 -1.31 -22.57 3.87
C LEU A 245 -0.84 -23.98 4.23
N ASP A 246 -1.52 -25.00 3.71
CA ASP A 246 -1.24 -26.41 4.00
C ASP A 246 -0.21 -27.06 3.04
N GLY A 247 0.16 -26.36 1.97
CA GLY A 247 1.34 -26.67 1.18
C GLY A 247 1.43 -28.07 0.58
N VAL A 248 0.35 -28.86 0.40
CA VAL A 248 0.26 -30.00 -0.53
C VAL A 248 -1.21 -30.34 -0.85
N ASP A 249 -1.46 -30.63 -2.13
CA ASP A 249 -2.68 -30.98 -2.86
C ASP A 249 -3.82 -31.76 -2.14
N ASN A 250 -5.04 -31.21 -2.25
CA ASN A 250 -6.30 -31.76 -1.74
C ASN A 250 -6.96 -32.81 -2.66
N ALA A 251 -6.20 -33.74 -3.26
CA ALA A 251 -6.79 -34.76 -4.13
C ALA A 251 -6.67 -36.21 -3.62
N ASP A 252 -5.55 -36.66 -3.03
CA ASP A 252 -5.33 -38.12 -2.88
C ASP A 252 -4.74 -38.61 -1.53
N VAL A 253 -4.75 -37.83 -0.45
CA VAL A 253 -4.11 -38.27 0.82
C VAL A 253 -5.12 -38.90 1.78
N VAL A 254 -5.11 -40.23 1.88
CA VAL A 254 -5.54 -40.93 3.10
C VAL A 254 -4.54 -40.54 4.20
N PRO A 255 -4.96 -39.86 5.28
CA PRO A 255 -4.03 -39.44 6.31
C PRO A 255 -3.40 -40.68 6.97
N PRO A 256 -2.05 -40.76 7.08
CA PRO A 256 -1.44 -41.83 7.86
C PRO A 256 -1.93 -41.72 9.31
N ALA A 257 -2.09 -42.87 9.97
CA ALA A 257 -2.56 -42.92 11.35
C ALA A 257 -1.77 -41.90 12.21
N PRO A 258 -2.45 -41.10 13.04
CA PRO A 258 -1.80 -40.04 13.78
C PRO A 258 -0.63 -40.61 14.58
N PRO A 259 0.57 -39.99 14.53
CA PRO A 259 1.69 -40.43 15.33
C PRO A 259 1.29 -40.38 16.81
N ALA A 260 1.78 -41.35 17.58
CA ALA A 260 1.51 -41.41 19.01
C ALA A 260 1.81 -40.05 19.64
N LYS A 261 0.86 -39.51 20.41
CA LYS A 261 1.03 -38.21 21.07
C LYS A 261 2.30 -38.29 21.93
N PRO A 262 3.27 -37.38 21.78
CA PRO A 262 4.46 -37.37 22.61
C PRO A 262 4.03 -37.23 24.07
N THR A 263 4.71 -37.94 24.96
CA THR A 263 4.45 -37.77 26.39
C THR A 263 4.87 -36.36 26.81
N GLY A 264 4.38 -35.89 27.96
CA GLY A 264 4.81 -34.58 28.48
C GLY A 264 6.34 -34.48 28.65
N ALA A 265 7.02 -35.61 28.88
CA ALA A 265 8.48 -35.68 28.94
C ALA A 265 9.13 -35.44 27.57
N ASP A 266 8.59 -36.03 26.50
CA ASP A 266 9.12 -35.88 25.14
C ASP A 266 8.94 -34.44 24.63
N ALA A 267 7.81 -33.81 24.95
CA ALA A 267 7.57 -32.41 24.61
C ALA A 267 8.48 -31.46 25.40
N ALA A 268 8.68 -31.70 26.70
CA ALA A 268 9.59 -30.90 27.52
C ALA A 268 11.04 -31.00 27.02
N GLN A 269 11.47 -32.21 26.63
CA GLN A 269 12.81 -32.43 26.09
C GLN A 269 13.03 -31.70 24.75
N LEU A 270 11.99 -31.57 23.93
CA LEU A 270 12.09 -30.97 22.60
C LEU A 270 11.99 -29.44 22.61
N TYR A 271 11.16 -28.87 23.47
CA TYR A 271 10.83 -27.43 23.41
C TYR A 271 11.40 -26.61 24.57
N CYS A 272 11.65 -27.23 25.72
CA CYS A 272 12.01 -26.49 26.94
C CYS A 272 13.50 -26.64 27.30
N THR A 273 14.19 -27.66 26.80
CA THR A 273 15.63 -27.90 27.08
C THR A 273 16.56 -26.84 26.53
N THR A 274 16.09 -26.06 25.56
CA THR A 274 16.79 -24.89 25.04
C THR A 274 17.05 -23.84 26.13
N CYS A 275 16.19 -23.78 27.17
CA CYS A 275 16.29 -22.79 28.25
C CYS A 275 16.34 -23.41 29.66
N HIS A 276 15.90 -24.65 29.86
CA HIS A 276 15.85 -25.33 31.15
C HIS A 276 16.61 -26.66 31.10
N SER A 277 17.51 -26.90 32.06
CA SER A 277 18.05 -28.25 32.28
C SER A 277 17.03 -29.09 33.07
N PHE A 278 16.73 -30.30 32.58
CA PHE A 278 15.94 -31.31 33.31
C PHE A 278 16.81 -32.46 33.83
N ASP A 279 18.14 -32.31 33.76
CA ASP A 279 19.11 -33.24 34.34
C ASP A 279 19.30 -32.91 35.83
N ALA A 280 18.88 -33.81 36.72
CA ALA A 280 18.99 -33.63 38.17
C ALA A 280 20.46 -33.49 38.66
N ASN A 281 21.45 -33.77 37.81
CA ASN A 281 22.88 -33.71 38.14
C ASN A 281 23.63 -32.56 37.44
N LYS A 282 22.95 -31.69 36.67
CA LYS A 282 23.57 -30.51 36.06
C LYS A 282 22.69 -29.28 36.31
N PRO A 283 23.05 -28.43 37.29
CA PRO A 283 22.31 -27.19 37.57
C PRO A 283 22.37 -26.22 36.39
#